data_AF-A0A3B9F3X4-F1
#
_entry.id   AF-A0A3B9F3X4-F1
#
_cell.length_a   1.000
_cell.length_b   1.000
_cell.length_c   1.000
_cell.angle_alpha   90.00
_cell.angle_beta   90.00
_cell.angle_gamma   90.00
#
_symmetry.space_group_name_H-M   'P 1'
#
loop_
_entity.id
_entity.type
_entity.pdbx_description
1 polymer ?
#
loop_
_entity_poly.entity_id
_entity_poly.type
_entity_poly.pdbx_seq_one_letter_code
_entity_poly.pdbx_strand_id
1 'polypeptide(L)' 'VIEQVENLSFEFMLNTLRLKQGFEPDLFEHHTGQSISIIKNQLSQAEDLGLIVISGKQIRPSEKGYNFLNDLIERFL' A
#
# COMPACT_ATOMS: atom_id res chain seq x y z
N VAL A 1 14.06 -24.20 10.26
CA VAL A 1 12.80 -23.54 10.62
C VAL A 1 12.49 -22.58 9.50
N ILE A 2 11.29 -22.67 8.94
CA ILE A 2 10.90 -22.06 7.67
C ILE A 2 10.85 -20.54 7.87
N GLU A 3 11.79 -19.78 7.30
CA GLU A 3 11.57 -18.36 7.05
C GLU A 3 10.70 -18.26 5.80
N GLN A 4 9.39 -18.42 5.97
CA GLN A 4 8.49 -17.76 5.03
C GLN A 4 8.62 -16.28 5.34
N VAL A 5 9.52 -15.61 4.64
CA VAL A 5 9.47 -14.15 4.54
C VAL A 5 8.25 -13.87 3.66
N GLU A 6 7.05 -14.09 4.21
CA GLU A 6 5.84 -13.48 3.68
C GLU A 6 6.09 -11.99 3.78
N ASN A 7 6.13 -11.31 2.63
CA ASN A 7 6.27 -9.86 2.59
C ASN A 7 4.95 -9.28 3.12
N LEU A 8 4.84 -9.17 4.45
CA LEU A 8 3.65 -8.72 5.16
C LEU A 8 3.20 -7.33 4.66
N SER A 9 4.16 -6.48 4.28
CA SER A 9 3.87 -5.21 3.63
C SER A 9 3.14 -5.42 2.32
N PHE A 10 3.65 -6.29 1.45
CA PHE A 10 3.02 -6.59 0.16
C PHE A 10 1.62 -7.19 0.34
N GLU A 11 1.44 -8.19 1.20
CA GLU A 11 0.14 -8.81 1.48
C GLU A 11 -0.87 -7.78 2.01
N PHE A 12 -0.42 -6.88 2.90
CA PHE A 12 -1.25 -5.80 3.38
C PHE A 12 -1.66 -4.86 2.23
N MET A 13 -0.72 -4.41 1.40
CA MET A 13 -1.01 -3.50 0.29
C MET A 13 -1.89 -4.16 -0.78
N LEU A 14 -1.66 -5.44 -1.09
CA LEU A 14 -2.46 -6.26 -2.00
C LEU A 14 -3.94 -6.29 -1.58
N ASN A 15 -4.20 -6.57 -0.31
CA ASN A 15 -5.57 -6.63 0.21
C ASN A 15 -6.21 -5.25 0.30
N THR A 16 -5.44 -4.28 0.77
CA THR A 16 -5.96 -2.97 1.12
C THR A 16 -6.20 -2.07 -0.08
N LEU A 17 -5.33 -2.09 -1.09
CA LEU A 17 -5.52 -1.30 -2.31
C LEU A 17 -6.66 -1.80 -3.20
N ARG A 18 -7.11 -3.05 -3.02
CA ARG A 18 -8.35 -3.56 -3.63
C ARG A 18 -9.59 -2.89 -3.04
N LEU A 19 -9.51 -2.39 -1.81
CA LEU A 19 -10.58 -1.61 -1.19
C LEU A 19 -10.49 -0.17 -1.72
N LYS A 20 -11.52 0.28 -2.45
CA LYS A 20 -11.57 1.64 -3.01
C LYS A 20 -11.42 2.75 -1.95
N GLN A 21 -11.82 2.46 -0.72
CA GLN A 21 -11.70 3.37 0.42
C GLN A 21 -10.26 3.51 0.95
N GLY A 22 -9.38 2.55 0.66
CA GLY A 22 -8.01 2.53 1.15
C GLY A 22 -7.88 2.19 2.64
N PHE A 23 -6.84 2.73 3.28
CA PHE A 23 -6.50 2.51 4.68
C PHE A 23 -5.88 3.72 5.38
N GLU A 24 -5.92 3.68 6.71
CA GLU A 24 -5.12 4.58 7.54
C GLU A 24 -3.72 4.01 7.75
N PRO A 25 -2.64 4.82 7.71
CA PRO A 25 -1.27 4.37 7.95
C PRO A 25 -1.10 3.57 9.24
N ASP A 26 -1.82 3.94 10.30
CA ASP A 26 -1.75 3.27 11.61
C ASP A 26 -2.21 1.79 11.52
N LEU A 27 -3.09 1.46 10.56
CA LEU A 27 -3.55 0.09 10.31
C LEU A 27 -2.44 -0.80 9.74
N PHE A 28 -1.53 -0.22 8.95
CA PHE A 28 -0.39 -0.95 8.40
C PHE A 28 0.50 -1.48 9.52
N GLU A 29 0.87 -0.62 10.47
CA GLU A 29 1.75 -1.01 11.59
C GLU A 29 1.05 -2.03 12.49
N HIS A 30 -0.25 -1.87 12.73
CA HIS A 30 -1.05 -2.81 13.51
C HIS A 30 -1.10 -4.22 12.88
N HIS A 31 -1.22 -4.32 11.55
CA HIS A 31 -1.35 -5.61 10.86
C HIS A 31 -0.01 -6.29 10.56
N THR A 32 1.01 -5.50 10.21
CA THR A 32 2.30 -6.03 9.76
C THR A 32 3.35 -6.07 10.87
N GLY A 33 3.16 -5.29 11.94
CA GLY A 33 4.18 -5.04 12.95
C GLY A 33 5.35 -4.17 12.44
N GLN A 34 5.25 -3.63 11.22
CA GLN A 34 6.30 -2.85 10.57
C GLN A 34 5.89 -1.39 10.48
N SER A 35 6.85 -0.46 10.59
CA SER A 35 6.52 0.96 10.44
C SER A 35 6.17 1.28 8.99
N ILE A 36 5.17 2.14 8.76
CA ILE A 36 4.80 2.61 7.41
C ILE A 36 5.98 3.23 6.65
N SER A 37 6.99 3.71 7.37
CA SER A 37 8.22 4.29 6.82
C SER A 37 8.96 3.35 5.85
N ILE A 38 8.81 2.03 5.98
CA ILE A 38 9.48 1.06 5.11
C ILE A 38 8.93 1.08 3.67
N ILE A 39 7.66 1.46 3.49
CA ILE A 39 7.01 1.59 2.19
C ILE A 39 6.87 3.07 1.74
N LYS A 40 7.50 4.00 2.46
CA LYS A 40 7.36 5.45 2.19
C LYS A 40 7.80 5.83 0.78
N ASN A 41 8.86 5.21 0.26
CA ASN A 41 9.34 5.48 -1.08
C ASN A 41 8.33 5.00 -2.15
N GLN A 42 7.78 3.80 -1.96
CA GLN A 42 6.75 3.22 -2.83
C GLN A 42 5.48 4.07 -2.82
N LEU A 43 5.06 4.55 -1.63
CA LEU A 43 3.93 5.47 -1.49
C LEU A 43 4.19 6.79 -2.25
N SER A 44 5.36 7.41 -2.06
CA SER A 44 5.73 8.65 -2.77
C SER A 44 5.68 8.46 -4.29
N GLN A 45 6.27 7.39 -4.80
CA GLN A 45 6.26 7.10 -6.24
C GLN A 45 4.85 6.84 -6.78
N ALA A 46 4.02 6.12 -6.03
CA ALA A 46 2.63 5.88 -6.41
C ALA A 46 1.80 7.17 -6.41
N GLU A 47 2.06 8.09 -5.48
CA GLU A 47 1.43 9.41 -5.41
C GLU A 47 1.89 10.31 -6.57
N ASP A 48 3.19 10.37 -6.83
CA ASP A 48 3.78 11.14 -7.95
C ASP A 48 3.23 10.69 -9.32
N LEU A 49 2.93 9.39 -9.45
CA LEU A 49 2.31 8.82 -10.65
C LEU A 49 0.78 9.00 -10.71
N GLY A 50 0.19 9.58 -9.67
CA GLY A 50 -1.25 9.76 -9.51
C GLY A 50 -2.02 8.45 -9.37
N LEU A 51 -1.37 7.37 -8.92
CA LEU A 51 -2.00 6.06 -8.69
C LEU A 51 -2.67 5.98 -7.31
N ILE A 52 -2.17 6.70 -6.32
CA ILE A 52 -2.83 6.84 -5.02
C ILE A 52 -3.15 8.29 -4.74
N VAL A 53 -4.03 8.50 -3.77
CA VAL A 53 -4.32 9.79 -3.17
C VAL A 53 -4.09 9.67 -1.67
N ILE A 54 -3.27 10.58 -1.12
CA ILE A 54 -3.10 10.72 0.32
C ILE A 54 -3.93 11.93 0.76
N SER A 55 -4.87 11.72 1.67
CA SER A 55 -5.77 12.76 2.18
C SER A 55 -5.86 12.68 3.69
N GLY A 56 -5.13 13.56 4.38
CA GLY A 56 -5.01 13.51 5.84
C GLY A 56 -4.35 12.20 6.28
N LYS A 57 -5.09 11.37 7.02
CA LYS A 57 -4.66 10.03 7.45
C LYS A 57 -5.16 8.91 6.55
N GLN A 58 -5.66 9.19 5.35
CA GLN A 58 -6.17 8.15 4.45
C GLN A 58 -5.28 8.00 3.22
N ILE A 59 -4.85 6.77 2.94
CA ILE A 59 -4.17 6.39 1.70
C ILE A 59 -5.11 5.48 0.92
N ARG A 60 -5.47 5.87 -0.32
CA ARG A 60 -6.39 5.09 -1.17
C ARG A 60 -5.96 5.09 -2.63
N PRO A 61 -6.32 4.07 -3.42
CA PRO A 61 -6.17 4.15 -4.87
C PRO A 61 -6.95 5.34 -5.43
N SER A 62 -6.35 6.04 -6.40
CA SER A 62 -7.08 6.97 -7.27
C SER A 62 -7.93 6.19 -8.29
N GLU A 63 -8.76 6.88 -9.07
CA GLU A 63 -9.46 6.23 -10.19
C GLU A 63 -8.47 5.61 -11.18
N LYS A 64 -7.38 6.33 -11.49
CA LYS A 64 -6.28 5.82 -12.32
C LYS A 64 -5.63 4.60 -11.66
N GLY A 65 -5.28 4.68 -10.38
CA GLY A 65 -4.67 3.56 -9.65
C GLY A 65 -5.54 2.32 -9.64
N TYR A 66 -6.86 2.47 -9.56
CA TYR A 66 -7.79 1.35 -9.60
C TYR A 66 -7.87 0.72 -11.00
N ASN A 67 -7.77 1.53 -12.07
CA ASN A 67 -7.69 1.03 -13.45
C ASN A 67 -6.37 0.30 -13.73
N PHE A 68 -5.30 0.66 -13.02
CA PHE A 68 -3.97 0.06 -13.10
C PHE A 68 -3.60 -0.68 -11.79
N LEU A 69 -4.57 -1.40 -11.21
CA LEU A 69 -4.44 -1.95 -9.85
C LEU A 69 -3.29 -2.94 -9.70
N ASN A 70 -3.05 -3.79 -10.71
CA ASN A 70 -1.93 -4.74 -10.69
C ASN A 70 -0.58 -4.00 -10.71
N ASP A 71 -0.40 -3.04 -11.62
CA ASP A 71 0.81 -2.21 -11.70
C ASP A 71 1.05 -1.41 -10.40
N LEU A 72 -0.03 -0.96 -9.76
CA LEU A 72 0.04 -0.28 -8.47
C LEU A 72 0.50 -1.25 -7.36
N ILE A 73 -0.06 -2.46 -7.29
CA ILE A 73 0.31 -3.46 -6.28
C ILE A 73 1.75 -3.94 -6.46
N GLU A 74 2.19 -4.18 -7.69
CA GLU A 74 3.56 -4.65 -8.00
C GLU A 74 4.65 -3.66 -7.55
N ARG A 75 4.31 -2.38 -7.38
CA ARG A 75 5.24 -1.37 -6.83
C ARG A 75 5.55 -1.56 -5.35
N PHE A 76 4.79 -2.39 -4.64
CA PHE A 76 4.99 -2.71 -3.21
C PHE A 76 5.69 -4.06 -2.99
N LEU A 77 6.20 -4.70 -4.05
CA LEU A 77 7.05 -5.89 -3.98
C LEU A 77 8.47 -5.55 -3.51
#